data_AF-A0A1Q5Q4G7-F1
#
_entry.id   AF-A0A1Q5Q4G7-F1
#
_cell.length_a   1.000
_cell.length_b   1.000
_cell.length_c   1.000
_cell.angle_alpha   90.00
_cell.angle_beta   90.00
_cell.angle_gamma   90.00
#
_symmetry.space_group_name_H-M   'P 1'
#
loop_
_entity.id
_entity.type
_entity.pdbx_description
1 polymer ?
#
loop_
_entity_poly.entity_id
_entity_poly.type
_entity_poly.pdbx_seq_one_letter_code
_entity_poly.pdbx_strand_id
1 'polypeptide(L)'
;MTTMVGPGGDPHTCQPSTKDIETIQNADVVLWNGLHLEAQMIDQLESLGDKQLALGDALPEDLLLSWPETDDEGNPLHDPHVWNSPEAWSLVVGYVADKLGEIDPGNAEEY
;
A
#
# COMPACT_ATOMS: atom_id res chain seq x y z
N MET A 1 -4.25 15.05 2.45
CA MET A 1 -4.50 13.72 1.87
C MET A 1 -4.69 13.87 0.37
N THR A 2 -3.96 13.08 -0.41
CA THR A 2 -4.07 13.02 -1.88
C THR A 2 -4.41 11.58 -2.25
N THR A 3 -5.32 11.39 -3.20
CA THR A 3 -5.69 10.06 -3.70
C THR A 3 -5.12 9.88 -5.09
N MET A 4 -4.29 8.85 -5.28
CA MET A 4 -3.63 8.57 -6.57
C MET A 4 -4.58 7.89 -7.56
N VAL A 5 -5.27 6.83 -7.12
CA VAL A 5 -6.27 6.11 -7.92
C VAL A 5 -7.67 6.50 -7.46
N GLY A 6 -8.31 7.39 -8.23
CA GLY A 6 -9.64 7.90 -7.92
C GLY A 6 -10.78 6.95 -8.31
N PRO A 7 -12.04 7.33 -8.03
CA PRO A 7 -13.23 6.55 -8.39
C PRO A 7 -13.25 6.17 -9.89
N GLY A 8 -13.46 4.89 -10.17
CA GLY A 8 -13.46 4.34 -11.53
C GLY A 8 -12.07 4.07 -12.11
N GLY A 9 -11.00 4.39 -11.38
CA GLY A 9 -9.65 3.94 -11.70
C GLY A 9 -9.40 2.49 -11.28
N ASP A 10 -8.42 1.87 -11.92
CA ASP A 10 -7.96 0.52 -11.63
C ASP A 10 -6.50 0.58 -11.14
N PRO A 11 -6.21 0.21 -9.89
CA PRO A 11 -4.86 0.26 -9.35
C PRO A 11 -3.90 -0.73 -10.02
N HIS A 12 -4.39 -1.86 -10.55
CA HIS A 12 -3.56 -2.86 -11.25
C HIS A 12 -2.91 -2.30 -12.51
N THR A 13 -3.59 -1.37 -13.17
CA THR A 13 -3.16 -0.81 -14.46
C THR A 13 -2.80 0.67 -14.37
N CYS A 14 -2.77 1.24 -13.16
CA CYS A 14 -2.52 2.66 -12.96
C CYS A 14 -1.05 2.99 -13.23
N GLN A 15 -0.78 3.60 -14.37
CA GLN A 15 0.56 4.10 -14.69
C GLN A 15 0.69 5.56 -14.21
N PRO A 16 1.66 5.86 -13.32
CA PRO A 16 1.77 7.20 -12.74
C PRO A 16 2.32 8.18 -13.78
N SER A 17 1.73 9.38 -13.87
CA SER A 17 2.30 10.47 -14.65
C SER A 17 3.53 11.07 -13.95
N THR A 18 4.30 11.90 -14.65
CA THR A 18 5.42 12.65 -14.03
C THR A 18 4.97 13.47 -12.83
N LYS A 19 3.78 14.09 -12.90
CA LYS A 19 3.21 14.86 -11.80
C LYS A 19 2.82 13.97 -10.62
N ASP A 20 2.35 12.76 -10.88
CA ASP A 20 2.02 11.79 -9.84
C ASP A 20 3.29 11.34 -9.11
N ILE A 21 4.37 11.07 -9.86
CA ILE A 21 5.69 10.73 -9.29
C ILE A 21 6.21 11.88 -8.42
N GLU A 22 6.13 13.13 -8.89
CA GLU A 22 6.50 14.30 -8.08
C GLU A 22 5.64 14.41 -6.81
N THR A 23 4.35 14.09 -6.90
CA THR A 23 3.43 14.12 -5.76
C THR A 23 3.81 13.05 -4.73
N ILE A 24 4.10 11.83 -5.17
CA ILE A 24 4.55 10.70 -4.36
C ILE A 24 5.86 11.02 -3.64
N GLN A 25 6.85 11.54 -4.37
CA GLN A 25 8.17 11.86 -3.82
C GLN A 25 8.15 12.98 -2.76
N ASN A 26 7.23 13.93 -2.89
CA ASN A 26 7.09 15.05 -1.96
C ASN A 26 6.14 14.77 -0.80
N ALA A 27 5.47 13.62 -0.76
CA ALA A 27 4.60 13.28 0.35
C ALA A 27 5.40 13.04 1.64
N ASP A 28 4.80 13.42 2.77
CA ASP A 28 5.35 13.11 4.09
C ASP A 28 5.27 11.60 4.38
N VAL A 29 4.18 10.97 3.94
CA VAL A 29 3.95 9.52 3.99
C VAL A 29 3.11 9.06 2.80
N VAL A 30 3.39 7.86 2.28
CA VAL A 30 2.60 7.18 1.25
C VAL A 30 2.12 5.84 1.77
N LEU A 31 0.80 5.68 1.85
CA LEU A 31 0.14 4.44 2.24
C LEU A 31 -0.44 3.80 0.98
N TRP A 32 -0.11 2.54 0.72
CA TRP A 32 -0.53 1.82 -0.49
C TRP A 32 -0.83 0.36 -0.15
N ASN A 33 -1.49 -0.36 -1.07
CA ASN A 33 -1.99 -1.68 -0.76
C ASN A 33 -0.88 -2.71 -0.61
N GLY A 34 0.12 -2.70 -1.50
CA GLY A 34 1.09 -3.80 -1.55
C GLY A 34 0.48 -5.05 -2.18
N LEU A 35 1.10 -6.21 -1.93
CA LEU A 35 0.72 -7.51 -2.50
C LEU A 35 0.64 -7.48 -4.03
N HIS A 36 1.50 -6.67 -4.65
CA HIS A 36 1.58 -6.46 -6.09
C HIS A 36 0.35 -5.78 -6.74
N LEU A 37 -0.55 -5.16 -5.96
CA LEU A 37 -1.73 -4.46 -6.52
C LEU A 37 -1.32 -3.31 -7.44
N GLU A 38 -0.43 -2.43 -6.99
CA GLU A 38 0.03 -1.27 -7.74
C GLU A 38 1.24 -1.60 -8.64
N ALA A 39 1.16 -2.69 -9.41
CA ALA A 39 2.28 -3.28 -10.17
C ALA A 39 3.09 -2.29 -11.02
N GLN A 40 2.44 -1.25 -11.56
CA GLN A 40 3.09 -0.21 -12.38
C GLN A 40 3.81 0.89 -11.57
N MET A 41 3.77 0.82 -10.25
CA MET A 41 4.27 1.85 -9.32
C MET A 41 5.22 1.31 -8.24
N ILE A 42 5.40 -0.01 -8.15
CA ILE A 42 6.12 -0.67 -7.04
C ILE A 42 7.51 -0.06 -6.84
N ASP A 43 8.34 -0.01 -7.88
CA ASP A 43 9.70 0.53 -7.80
C ASP A 43 9.73 1.96 -7.21
N GLN A 44 8.79 2.81 -7.65
CA GLN A 44 8.72 4.19 -7.18
C GLN A 44 8.25 4.25 -5.73
N LEU A 45 7.27 3.43 -5.35
CA LEU A 45 6.76 3.36 -3.99
C LEU A 45 7.85 2.84 -3.05
N GLU A 46 8.45 1.70 -3.33
CA GLU A 46 9.53 1.11 -2.53
C GLU A 46 10.74 2.03 -2.38
N SER A 47 11.07 2.83 -3.41
CA SER A 47 12.19 3.79 -3.35
C SER A 47 12.03 4.87 -2.27
N LEU A 48 10.83 5.05 -1.71
CA LEU A 48 10.55 5.99 -0.63
C LEU A 48 11.09 5.53 0.73
N GLY A 49 11.45 4.24 0.88
CA GLY A 49 11.95 3.68 2.14
C GLY A 49 10.95 3.87 3.28
N ASP A 50 11.40 4.41 4.41
CA ASP A 50 10.57 4.56 5.62
C ASP A 50 9.39 5.55 5.47
N LYS A 51 9.35 6.32 4.38
CA LYS A 51 8.21 7.21 4.06
C LYS A 51 7.02 6.48 3.47
N GLN A 52 7.10 5.19 3.18
CA GLN A 52 5.96 4.41 2.70
C GLN A 52 5.58 3.28 3.64
N LEU A 53 4.36 2.79 3.49
CA LEU A 53 3.93 1.52 4.05
C LEU A 53 3.03 0.76 3.06
N ALA A 54 3.47 -0.44 2.68
CA ALA A 54 2.71 -1.44 1.93
C ALA A 54 1.82 -2.22 2.91
N LEU A 55 0.54 -1.88 2.99
CA LEU A 55 -0.34 -2.29 4.08
C LEU A 55 -0.64 -3.80 4.08
N GLY A 56 -0.81 -4.39 2.90
CA GLY A 56 -1.05 -5.81 2.71
C GLY A 56 0.19 -6.67 3.01
N ASP A 57 1.38 -6.15 2.73
CA ASP A 57 2.65 -6.86 2.99
C ASP A 57 2.95 -6.96 4.49
N ALA A 58 2.36 -6.08 5.30
CA ALA A 58 2.45 -6.10 6.76
C ALA A 58 1.44 -7.06 7.42
N LEU A 59 0.53 -7.67 6.67
CA LEU A 59 -0.44 -8.61 7.22
C LEU A 59 0.20 -9.97 7.58
N PRO A 60 -0.32 -10.66 8.61
CA PRO A 60 -0.01 -12.06 8.85
C PRO A 60 -0.28 -12.92 7.60
N GLU A 61 0.67 -13.77 7.24
CA GLU A 61 0.61 -14.61 6.02
C GLU A 61 -0.59 -15.58 6.03
N ASP A 62 -1.07 -16.00 7.20
CA ASP A 62 -2.24 -16.87 7.34
C ASP A 62 -3.58 -16.18 7.01
N LEU A 63 -3.58 -14.85 6.90
CA LEU A 63 -4.70 -14.06 6.40
C LEU A 63 -4.63 -13.80 4.89
N LEU A 64 -3.53 -14.18 4.23
CA LEU A 64 -3.32 -13.97 2.81
C LEU A 64 -3.75 -15.21 2.01
N LEU A 65 -4.44 -14.97 0.89
CA LEU A 65 -4.79 -16.03 -0.06
C LEU A 65 -3.69 -16.17 -1.09
N SER A 66 -3.20 -17.38 -1.34
CA SER A 66 -2.18 -17.61 -2.37
C SER A 66 -2.72 -17.31 -3.76
N TRP A 67 -1.88 -16.73 -4.61
CA TRP A 67 -2.14 -16.54 -6.02
C TRP A 67 -1.43 -17.63 -6.84
N PRO A 68 -2.05 -18.16 -7.92
CA PRO A 68 -1.47 -19.24 -8.71
C PRO A 68 -0.23 -18.83 -9.53
N GLU A 69 -0.06 -17.53 -9.80
CA GLU A 69 1.06 -17.00 -10.56
C GLU A 69 2.16 -16.47 -9.64
N THR A 70 3.36 -16.28 -10.20
CA THR A 70 4.50 -15.64 -9.54
C THR A 70 4.77 -14.29 -10.18
N ASP A 71 5.55 -13.44 -9.53
CA ASP A 71 6.10 -12.26 -10.19
C ASP A 71 7.17 -12.64 -11.25
N ASP A 72 7.72 -11.61 -11.90
CA ASP A 72 8.76 -11.76 -12.93
C ASP A 72 10.07 -12.38 -12.41
N GLU A 73 10.29 -12.37 -11.09
CA GLU A 73 11.47 -12.95 -10.41
C GLU A 73 11.19 -14.37 -9.89
N GLY A 74 9.94 -14.86 -10.02
CA GLY A 74 9.51 -16.18 -9.58
C GLY A 74 9.10 -16.25 -8.11
N ASN A 75 8.88 -15.11 -7.43
CA ASN A 75 8.40 -15.08 -6.06
C ASN A 75 6.89 -15.39 -6.01
N PRO A 76 6.42 -16.08 -4.96
CA PRO A 76 4.99 -16.36 -4.80
C PRO A 76 4.20 -15.07 -4.61
N LEU A 77 3.04 -14.99 -5.24
CA LEU A 77 2.10 -13.88 -5.09
C LEU A 77 0.93 -14.25 -4.18
N HIS A 78 0.25 -13.22 -3.68
CA HIS A 78 -0.98 -13.33 -2.91
C HIS A 78 -2.08 -12.51 -3.59
N ASP A 79 -3.34 -12.85 -3.31
CA ASP A 79 -4.49 -12.04 -3.70
C ASP A 79 -4.42 -10.67 -2.98
N PRO A 80 -4.29 -9.54 -3.71
CA PRO A 80 -4.12 -8.25 -3.07
C PRO A 80 -5.40 -7.66 -2.48
N HIS A 81 -6.57 -8.24 -2.74
CA HIS A 81 -7.88 -7.64 -2.42
C HIS A 81 -8.29 -7.85 -0.95
N VAL A 82 -7.34 -7.63 -0.02
CA VAL A 82 -7.47 -7.88 1.42
C VAL A 82 -8.57 -7.07 2.09
N TRP A 83 -9.00 -5.96 1.49
CA TRP A 83 -10.14 -5.15 1.95
C TRP A 83 -11.48 -5.90 1.91
N ASN A 84 -11.57 -7.01 1.17
CA ASN A 84 -12.76 -7.87 1.18
C ASN A 84 -12.83 -8.78 2.43
N SER A 85 -11.77 -8.84 3.24
CA SER A 85 -11.75 -9.53 4.53
C SER A 85 -11.84 -8.50 5.67
N PRO A 86 -12.96 -8.42 6.41
CA PRO A 86 -13.08 -7.51 7.56
C PRO A 86 -12.03 -7.76 8.64
N GLU A 87 -11.58 -9.01 8.82
CA GLU A 87 -10.53 -9.37 9.76
C GLU A 87 -9.19 -8.76 9.36
N ALA A 88 -8.72 -9.04 8.13
CA ALA A 88 -7.47 -8.47 7.63
C ALA A 88 -7.53 -6.94 7.56
N TRP A 89 -8.63 -6.38 7.06
CA TRP A 89 -8.77 -4.94 6.92
C TRP A 89 -8.81 -4.20 8.25
N SER A 90 -9.27 -4.84 9.33
CA SER A 90 -9.20 -4.25 10.68
C SER A 90 -7.76 -4.04 11.15
N LEU A 91 -6.84 -4.95 10.81
CA LEU A 91 -5.41 -4.80 11.10
C LEU A 91 -4.78 -3.69 10.26
N VAL A 92 -5.13 -3.64 8.97
CA VAL A 92 -4.66 -2.57 8.06
C VAL A 92 -5.00 -1.18 8.61
N VAL A 93 -6.21 -0.97 9.15
CA VAL A 93 -6.58 0.30 9.78
C VAL A 93 -5.66 0.64 10.96
N GLY A 94 -5.31 -0.35 11.79
CA GLY A 94 -4.35 -0.17 12.89
C GLY A 94 -2.95 0.19 12.38
N TYR A 95 -2.47 -0.46 11.33
CA TYR A 95 -1.17 -0.15 10.71
C TYR A 95 -1.11 1.26 10.14
N VAL A 96 -2.23 1.73 9.55
CA VAL A 96 -2.36 3.13 9.12
C VAL A 96 -2.26 4.08 10.31
N ALA A 97 -2.99 3.83 11.39
CA ALA A 97 -2.96 4.66 12.59
C ALA A 97 -1.55 4.71 13.21
N ASP A 98 -0.90 3.56 13.38
CA ASP A 98 0.46 3.46 13.89
C ASP A 98 1.44 4.26 13.02
N LYS A 99 1.37 4.10 11.69
CA LYS A 99 2.24 4.81 10.77
C LYS A 99 2.01 6.32 10.81
N LEU A 100 0.77 6.76 10.91
CA LEU A 100 0.45 8.18 11.09
C LEU A 100 0.97 8.71 12.43
N GLY A 101 0.87 7.91 13.50
CA GLY A 101 1.42 8.26 14.81
C GLY A 101 2.95 8.37 14.85
N GLU A 102 3.67 7.58 14.04
CA GLU A 102 5.11 7.73 13.86
C GLU A 102 5.47 9.07 13.17
N ILE A 103 4.70 9.43 12.15
CA ILE A 103 4.97 10.62 11.30
C ILE A 103 4.51 11.91 11.98
N ASP A 104 3.41 11.86 12.73
CA ASP A 104 2.86 12.97 13.50
C ASP A 104 2.62 12.58 14.97
N PRO A 105 3.69 12.50 15.79
CA PRO A 105 3.59 12.08 17.18
C PRO A 105 2.71 12.98 18.05
N GLY A 106 2.45 14.22 17.63
CA GLY A 106 1.60 15.16 18.37
C GLY A 106 0.12 14.78 18.35
N ASN A 107 -0.31 14.01 17.34
CA ASN A 107 -1.69 13.55 17.15
C ASN A 107 -1.83 12.03 17.27
N ALA A 108 -0.77 11.31 17.69
CA ALA A 108 -0.75 9.86 17.72
C ALA A 108 -1.86 9.21 18.58
N GLU A 109 -2.32 9.86 19.65
CA GLU A 109 -3.44 9.35 20.46
C GLU A 109 -4.82 9.56 19.81
N GLU A 110 -4.93 10.44 18.80
CA GLU A 110 -6.17 10.71 18.07
C GLU A 110 -6.38 9.79 16.86
N TYR A 111 -5.30 9.20 16.34
CA TYR A 111 -5.31 8.24 15.24
C TYR A 111 -5.64 6.82 15.73
#